data_AF-A0A285CNQ2-F1
#
_entry.id   AF-A0A285CNQ2-F1
#
_cell.length_a   1.000
_cell.length_b   1.000
_cell.length_c   1.000
_cell.angle_alpha   90.00
_cell.angle_beta   90.00
_cell.angle_gamma   90.00
#
_symmetry.space_group_name_H-M   'P 1'
#
loop_
_entity.id
_entity.type
_entity.pdbx_description
1 polymer ?
#
loop_
_entity_poly.entity_id
_entity_poly.type
_entity_poly.pdbx_seq_one_letter_code
_entity_poly.pdbx_strand_id
1 'polypeptide(L)' 'MGMLELYKKYLNGEKFKRISDLDLLDLSINQPSDLVGSSKIMQDIAKKHSKNLQNNKTRLL' A
#
# COMPACT_ATOMS: atom_id res chain seq x y z
N MET A 1 -13.30 -4.09 -1.01
CA MET A 1 -13.87 -2.80 -0.55
C MET A 1 -13.09 -1.67 -1.23
N GLY A 2 -13.74 -0.69 -1.88
CA GLY A 2 -13.02 0.28 -2.73
C GLY A 2 -12.28 1.39 -1.96
N MET A 3 -11.17 1.91 -2.49
CA MET A 3 -10.38 3.02 -1.90
C MET A 3 -11.22 4.26 -1.56
N LEU A 4 -12.25 4.52 -2.35
CA LEU A 4 -13.14 5.66 -2.17
C LEU A 4 -13.99 5.53 -0.90
N GLU A 5 -14.35 4.31 -0.53
CA GLU A 5 -15.13 4.00 0.67
C GLU A 5 -14.27 4.11 1.93
N LEU A 6 -13.03 3.63 1.86
CA LEU A 6 -12.01 3.82 2.91
C LEU A 6 -11.73 5.30 3.17
N TYR A 7 -11.62 6.10 2.11
CA TYR A 7 -11.40 7.54 2.23
C TYR A 7 -12.57 8.26 2.91
N LYS A 8 -13.82 7.89 2.59
CA LYS A 8 -15.02 8.43 3.27
C LYS A 8 -15.04 8.10 4.76
N LYS A 9 -14.70 6.86 5.13
CA LYS A 9 -14.62 6.44 6.53
C LYS A 9 -13.55 7.21 7.31
N TYR A 10 -12.40 7.44 6.69
CA TYR A 10 -11.35 8.30 7.26
C TYR A 10 -11.85 9.73 7.50
N LEU A 11 -12.52 10.35 6.52
CA LEU A 11 -13.08 11.70 6.68
C LEU A 11 -14.12 11.78 7.80
N ASN A 12 -14.85 10.70 8.04
CA ASN A 12 -15.83 10.60 9.13
C ASN A 12 -15.19 10.31 10.51
N GLY A 13 -13.86 10.21 10.59
CA GLY A 13 -13.14 9.97 11.84
C GLY A 13 -13.20 8.53 12.36
N GLU A 14 -13.61 7.58 11.51
CA GLU A 14 -13.53 6.15 11.87
C GLU A 14 -12.08 5.75 12.08
N LYS A 15 -11.78 5.19 13.25
CA LYS A 15 -10.44 4.70 13.59
C LYS A 15 -10.33 3.22 13.23
N PHE A 16 -9.48 2.91 12.27
CA PHE A 16 -9.09 1.53 11.96
C PHE A 16 -8.13 1.04 13.04
N LYS A 17 -8.52 0.00 13.79
CA LYS A 17 -7.71 -0.51 14.92
C LYS A 17 -6.63 -1.47 14.43
N ARG A 18 -6.87 -2.16 13.31
CA ARG A 18 -5.96 -3.14 12.74
C ARG A 18 -5.93 -3.04 11.23
N ILE A 19 -4.80 -3.45 10.65
CA ILE A 19 -4.62 -3.57 9.20
C ILE A 19 -5.63 -4.55 8.59
N SER A 20 -6.07 -5.56 9.35
CA SER A 20 -7.15 -6.49 8.96
C SER A 20 -8.52 -5.85 8.80
N ASP A 21 -8.73 -4.66 9.39
CA ASP A 21 -9.99 -3.91 9.25
C ASP A 21 -10.03 -3.16 7.90
N LEU A 22 -8.89 -3.11 7.20
CA LEU A 22 -8.74 -2.60 5.85
C LEU A 22 -8.76 -3.81 4.91
N ASP A 23 -9.70 -3.83 3.97
CA ASP A 23 -9.77 -4.88 2.94
C ASP A 23 -8.70 -4.65 1.86
N LEU A 24 -7.43 -4.76 2.28
CA LEU A 24 -6.25 -4.50 1.45
C LEU A 24 -6.00 -5.63 0.43
N LEU A 25 -6.68 -6.76 0.58
CA LEU A 25 -6.65 -7.88 -0.39
C LEU A 25 -7.25 -7.48 -1.74
N ASP A 26 -8.13 -6.47 -1.76
CA ASP A 26 -8.80 -5.95 -2.95
C ASP A 26 -8.01 -4.80 -3.62
N LEU A 27 -6.86 -4.42 -3.05
CA LEU A 27 -5.96 -3.48 -3.71
C LEU A 27 -5.14 -4.27 -4.73
N SER A 28 -5.37 -4.03 -6.02
CA SER A 28 -4.58 -4.63 -7.12
C SER A 28 -3.16 -4.05 -7.20
N ILE A 29 -2.43 -4.07 -6.09
CA ILE A 29 -1.06 -3.60 -5.98
C ILE A 29 -0.16 -4.77 -6.40
N ASN A 30 0.27 -4.75 -7.65
CA ASN A 30 1.20 -5.74 -8.17
C ASN A 30 2.65 -5.36 -7.84
N GLN A 31 2.92 -4.05 -7.68
CA GLN A 31 4.24 -3.50 -7.43
C GLN A 31 4.16 -2.31 -6.45
N PRO A 32 5.21 -2.06 -5.64
CA PRO A 32 5.21 -0.92 -4.71
C PRO A 32 5.06 0.45 -5.38
N SER A 33 5.34 0.56 -6.68
CA SER A 33 5.04 1.77 -7.46
C SER A 33 3.55 2.05 -7.60
N ASP A 34 2.69 1.04 -7.47
CA ASP A 34 1.25 1.18 -7.67
C ASP A 34 0.61 1.92 -6.48
N LEU A 35 1.32 2.01 -5.35
CA LEU A 35 0.91 2.73 -4.14
C LEU A 35 1.10 4.25 -4.22
N VAL A 36 2.02 4.73 -5.07
CA VAL A 36 2.43 6.14 -5.13
C VAL A 36 1.71 6.96 -6.22
N GLY A 37 0.68 6.39 -6.85
CA GLY A 37 -0.13 7.07 -7.86
C GLY A 37 0.65 7.38 -9.15
N SER A 38 0.19 8.37 -9.94
CA SER A 38 0.73 8.69 -11.28
C SER A 38 2.02 9.51 -11.29
N SER A 39 2.58 9.87 -10.13
CA SER A 39 3.80 10.66 -10.06
C SER A 39 5.02 9.82 -10.47
N LYS A 40 5.63 10.17 -11.61
CA LYS A 40 6.77 9.43 -12.17
C LYS A 40 7.96 9.36 -11.21
N ILE A 41 8.29 10.50 -10.59
CA ILE A 41 9.40 10.60 -9.62
C ILE A 41 9.14 9.69 -8.43
N MET A 42 7.92 9.68 -7.89
CA MET A 42 7.60 8.82 -6.74
C MET A 42 7.58 7.34 -7.12
N GLN A 43 7.09 6.98 -8.32
CA GLN A 43 7.16 5.61 -8.83
C GLN A 43 8.61 5.11 -8.95
N ASP A 44 9.52 5.94 -9.44
CA ASP A 44 10.93 5.56 -9.61
C ASP A 44 11.63 5.39 -8.25
N ILE A 45 11.33 6.26 -7.28
CA ILE A 45 11.80 6.11 -5.89
C ILE A 45 11.25 4.80 -5.30
N ALA A 46 9.94 4.55 -5.41
CA ALA A 46 9.32 3.33 -4.90
C ALA A 46 9.93 2.06 -5.53
N LYS A 47 10.20 2.06 -6.85
CA LYS A 47 10.88 0.96 -7.55
C LYS A 47 12.33 0.77 -7.12
N LYS A 48 13.06 1.85 -6.85
CA LYS A 48 14.44 1.76 -6.37
C LYS A 48 14.51 1.12 -4.98
N HIS A 49 13.61 1.52 -4.09
CA HIS A 49 13.61 1.05 -2.71
C HIS A 49 12.90 -0.30 -2.51
N SER A 50 12.04 -0.73 -3.45
CA SER A 50 11.35 -2.04 -3.37
C SER A 50 12.30 -3.23 -3.49
N LYS A 51 13.44 -3.10 -4.17
CA LYS A 51 14.47 -4.15 -4.27
C LYS A 51 14.98 -4.60 -2.89
N ASN A 52 15.04 -3.68 -1.92
CA ASN A 52 15.47 -3.98 -0.56
C ASN A 52 14.39 -4.70 0.26
N LEU A 53 13.12 -4.65 -0.17
CA LEU A 53 12.02 -5.32 0.52
C LEU A 53 12.04 -6.84 0.28
N GLN A 54 12.43 -7.28 -0.92
CA GLN A 54 12.51 -8.72 -1.25
C GLN A 54 13.65 -9.44 -0.50
N ASN A 55 14.78 -8.76 -0.28
CA ASN A 55 15.93 -9.34 0.42
C ASN A 55 15.71 -9.58 1.92
N ASN A 56 14.73 -8.90 2.54
CA ASN A 56 14.39 -9.13 3.95
C ASN A 56 13.39 -10.27 4.15
N LYS A 57 12.69 -10.72 3.09
CA LYS A 57 11.77 -11.86 3.18
C LYS A 57 12.52 -13.19 3.29
N THR A 58 13.71 -13.28 2.69
CA THR A 58 14.58 -14.46 2.70
C THR A 58 15.46 -14.56 3.95
N ARG A 59 15.56 -13.50 4.77
CA ARG A 59 16.34 -13.50 6.03
C ARG A 59 15.54 -13.92 7.26
N LEU A 60 14.24 -14.20 7.10
CA LEU A 60 13.33 -14.64 8.18
C LEU A 60 12.90 -16.11 8.01
N LEU A 61 13.58 -16.88 7.16
CA LEU A 61 13.53 -18.34 7.06
C LEU A 61 14.90 -18.91 7.46
#